data_AF-A0A6L4AN03-F1
#
_entry.id   AF-A0A6L4AN03-F1
#
_cell.length_a   1.000
_cell.length_b   1.000
_cell.length_c   1.000
_cell.angle_alpha   90.00
_cell.angle_beta   90.00
_cell.angle_gamma   90.00
#
_symmetry.space_group_name_H-M   'P 1'
#
loop_
_entity.id
_entity.type
_entity.pdbx_description
1 polymer ?
#
loop_
_entity_poly.entity_id
_entity_poly.type
_entity_poly.pdbx_seq_one_letter_code
_entity_poly.pdbx_strand_id
1 'polypeptide(L)'
;MQNAAVWKQRQLRKDIPGGTIMKRLLLLLIAVMLCSCAKSPHKTNLNPELAEQPIGVYPPGILVTIDGRDNRKEKQVVVFTFKNEPAMLRNQVAPQVLMAERLADGLSQQGLLRAGQTPVVVTIAVEELLVKVGKTKSGLLYNSDARSRIKLTINNRGSVLTKDYNRQESKETATKPSIADLEKMLNTQLSDVLQRILGDGSVREAIRGKS
;
A
#
# COMPACT_ATOMS: atom_id res chain seq x y z
N MET A 1 -44.91 21.09 -90.35
CA MET A 1 -45.51 19.74 -90.35
C MET A 1 -45.55 19.30 -88.89
N GLN A 2 -46.71 19.49 -88.24
CA GLN A 2 -47.59 18.42 -87.71
C GLN A 2 -46.92 17.65 -86.54
N ASN A 3 -47.51 17.45 -85.37
CA ASN A 3 -48.86 17.66 -84.84
C ASN A 3 -48.78 17.48 -83.31
N ALA A 4 -49.70 18.14 -82.58
CA ALA A 4 -50.52 17.66 -81.45
C ALA A 4 -49.86 16.81 -80.32
N ALA A 5 -50.29 16.77 -79.06
CA ALA A 5 -51.51 17.19 -78.38
C ALA A 5 -51.26 16.91 -76.87
N VAL A 6 -51.69 17.81 -75.99
CA VAL A 6 -52.72 17.58 -74.96
C VAL A 6 -52.20 17.44 -73.52
N TRP A 7 -52.72 18.39 -72.75
CA TRP A 7 -52.79 18.60 -71.31
C TRP A 7 -53.25 17.40 -70.47
N LYS A 8 -52.71 17.27 -69.24
CA LYS A 8 -53.53 17.19 -68.01
C LYS A 8 -52.74 17.52 -66.74
N GLN A 9 -53.21 18.53 -66.00
CA GLN A 9 -52.79 18.85 -64.62
C GLN A 9 -53.00 17.67 -63.68
N ARG A 10 -52.05 17.46 -62.75
CA ARG A 10 -52.37 17.12 -61.36
C ARG A 10 -51.23 17.57 -60.44
N GLN A 11 -51.54 18.54 -59.58
CA GLN A 11 -50.69 18.95 -58.46
C GLN A 11 -50.32 17.76 -57.57
N LEU A 12 -49.15 17.78 -56.94
CA LEU A 12 -48.96 17.37 -55.53
C LEU A 12 -47.54 17.65 -55.02
N ARG A 13 -47.50 18.47 -53.95
CA ARG A 13 -46.54 18.52 -52.82
C ARG A 13 -45.04 18.80 -53.02
N LYS A 14 -44.71 20.05 -52.74
CA LYS A 14 -43.70 20.57 -51.79
C LYS A 14 -43.00 19.58 -50.82
N ASP A 15 -41.68 19.80 -50.72
CA ASP A 15 -40.79 19.87 -49.53
C ASP A 15 -40.05 18.62 -48.97
N ILE A 16 -38.70 18.63 -49.12
CA ILE A 16 -37.58 18.61 -48.11
C ILE A 16 -37.52 17.39 -47.12
N PRO A 17 -36.36 16.89 -46.55
CA PRO A 17 -34.97 17.40 -46.48
C PRO A 17 -33.80 16.41 -46.70
N GLY A 18 -32.64 16.94 -47.10
CA GLY A 18 -31.33 16.39 -46.71
C GLY A 18 -30.96 16.87 -45.30
N GLY A 19 -31.02 15.99 -44.29
CA GLY A 19 -30.78 16.40 -42.89
C GLY A 19 -30.56 15.30 -41.85
N THR A 20 -30.21 14.08 -42.26
CA THR A 20 -30.22 12.93 -41.33
C THR A 20 -28.83 12.34 -41.03
N ILE A 21 -27.84 12.53 -41.92
CA ILE A 21 -26.51 11.93 -41.79
C ILE A 21 -25.59 12.77 -40.87
N MET A 22 -25.65 14.12 -40.96
CA MET A 22 -24.84 15.02 -40.13
C MET A 22 -25.22 14.96 -38.63
N LYS A 23 -26.52 14.79 -38.32
CA LYS A 23 -27.03 14.69 -36.93
C LYS A 23 -26.65 13.37 -36.24
N ARG A 24 -26.52 12.28 -37.00
CA ARG A 24 -26.12 10.96 -36.46
C ARG A 24 -24.62 10.89 -36.16
N LEU A 25 -23.79 11.59 -36.94
CA LEU A 25 -22.36 11.73 -36.65
C LEU A 25 -22.11 12.59 -35.40
N LEU A 26 -22.91 13.66 -35.21
CA LEU A 26 -22.79 14.54 -34.04
C LEU A 26 -23.17 13.83 -32.72
N LEU A 27 -24.17 12.93 -32.76
CA LEU A 27 -24.57 12.12 -31.61
C LEU A 27 -23.54 11.05 -31.22
N LEU A 28 -22.78 10.51 -32.18
CA LEU A 28 -21.69 9.56 -31.92
C LEU A 28 -20.45 10.25 -31.32
N LEU A 29 -20.21 11.53 -31.62
CA LEU A 29 -19.05 12.27 -31.11
C LEU A 29 -19.21 12.73 -29.65
N ILE A 30 -20.44 12.91 -29.17
CA ILE A 30 -20.73 13.29 -27.77
C ILE A 30 -20.61 12.07 -26.81
N ALA A 31 -20.77 10.84 -27.32
CA ALA A 31 -20.70 9.63 -26.51
C ALA A 31 -19.28 9.24 -26.04
N VAL A 32 -18.22 9.82 -26.61
CA VAL A 32 -16.82 9.50 -26.26
C VAL A 32 -16.29 10.36 -25.10
N MET A 33 -17.05 11.35 -24.64
CA MET A 33 -16.64 12.28 -23.58
C MET A 33 -17.02 11.84 -22.16
N LEU A 34 -17.36 10.56 -21.94
CA LEU A 34 -17.44 10.00 -20.59
C LEU A 34 -16.02 9.75 -20.07
N CYS A 35 -15.27 10.83 -19.84
CA CYS A 35 -14.06 10.79 -19.03
C CYS A 35 -14.47 10.36 -17.62
N SER A 36 -14.30 9.07 -17.35
CA SER A 36 -14.24 8.51 -16.01
C SER A 36 -13.26 9.36 -15.20
N CYS A 37 -13.79 10.18 -14.30
CA CYS A 37 -12.99 10.82 -13.27
C CYS A 37 -12.66 9.73 -12.25
N ALA A 38 -11.65 8.91 -12.57
CA ALA A 38 -11.11 7.93 -11.65
C ALA A 38 -10.49 8.72 -10.48
N LYS A 39 -11.21 8.76 -9.35
CA LYS A 39 -10.71 9.35 -8.10
C LYS A 39 -9.42 8.62 -7.75
N SER A 40 -8.29 9.31 -7.91
CA SER A 40 -6.96 8.73 -7.71
C SER A 40 -6.87 8.11 -6.31
N PRO A 41 -6.39 6.87 -6.18
CA PRO A 41 -6.28 6.24 -4.87
C PRO A 41 -5.32 7.05 -4.01
N HIS A 42 -5.81 7.56 -2.89
CA HIS A 42 -4.96 8.18 -1.88
C HIS A 42 -3.93 7.15 -1.39
N LYS A 43 -2.66 7.57 -1.31
CA LYS A 43 -1.53 6.75 -0.86
C LYS A 43 -1.06 7.24 0.51
N THR A 44 -0.63 6.33 1.37
CA THR A 44 0.10 6.69 2.60
C THR A 44 1.60 6.78 2.35
N ASN A 45 2.32 7.45 3.23
CA ASN A 45 3.77 7.52 3.25
C ASN A 45 4.35 7.02 4.58
N LEU A 46 4.36 5.70 4.76
CA LEU A 46 5.05 5.06 5.88
C LEU A 46 6.55 5.24 5.74
N ASN A 47 7.18 5.63 6.83
CA ASN A 47 8.59 5.94 6.95
C ASN A 47 9.04 5.74 8.41
N PRO A 48 9.19 4.49 8.90
CA PRO A 48 9.61 4.23 10.27
C PRO A 48 11.06 4.63 10.46
N GLU A 49 11.30 5.59 11.33
CA GLU A 49 12.65 6.08 11.65
C GLU A 49 13.29 5.18 12.70
N LEU A 50 14.60 4.99 12.58
CA LEU A 50 15.40 4.26 13.56
C LEU A 50 16.20 5.25 14.39
N ALA A 51 16.29 4.97 15.69
CA ALA A 51 17.31 5.58 16.51
C ALA A 51 18.69 5.12 16.05
N GLU A 52 19.71 5.90 16.38
CA GLU A 52 21.10 5.54 16.14
C GLU A 52 21.41 4.19 16.77
N GLN A 53 22.06 3.30 16.01
CA GLN A 53 22.41 1.98 16.49
C GLN A 53 23.84 1.95 17.06
N PRO A 54 24.08 1.19 18.14
CA PRO A 54 25.41 1.06 18.69
C PRO A 54 26.36 0.39 17.69
N ILE A 55 27.58 0.93 17.61
CA ILE A 55 28.65 0.39 16.76
C ILE A 55 29.29 -0.83 17.44
N GLY A 56 29.79 -1.79 16.66
CA GLY A 56 30.57 -2.91 17.17
C GLY A 56 29.75 -4.00 17.85
N VAL A 57 28.43 -4.02 17.64
CA VAL A 57 27.55 -5.10 18.12
C VAL A 57 27.91 -6.43 17.46
N TYR A 58 28.26 -6.41 16.17
CA TYR A 58 28.74 -7.58 15.44
C TYR A 58 30.25 -7.49 15.18
N PRO A 59 30.97 -8.63 15.23
CA PRO A 59 32.35 -8.65 14.78
C PRO A 59 32.42 -8.35 13.27
N PRO A 60 33.54 -7.77 12.80
CA PRO A 60 33.70 -7.40 11.40
C PRO A 60 33.67 -8.63 10.49
N GLY A 61 33.19 -8.42 9.25
CA GLY A 61 33.25 -9.42 8.18
C GLY A 61 32.05 -10.36 8.07
N ILE A 62 31.03 -10.24 8.92
CA ILE A 62 29.79 -11.00 8.75
C ILE A 62 28.98 -10.40 7.59
N LEU A 63 28.81 -11.20 6.54
CA LEU A 63 27.98 -10.88 5.38
C LEU A 63 26.55 -11.36 5.58
N VAL A 64 25.58 -10.47 5.34
CA VAL A 64 24.15 -10.77 5.45
C VAL A 64 23.38 -10.39 4.20
N THR A 65 22.36 -11.18 3.90
CA THR A 65 21.32 -10.88 2.91
C THR A 65 20.04 -10.56 3.69
N ILE A 66 19.37 -9.45 3.38
CA ILE A 66 18.12 -9.07 4.02
C ILE A 66 17.01 -9.07 2.96
N ASP A 67 15.97 -9.87 3.20
CA ASP A 67 14.83 -10.04 2.29
C ASP A 67 13.53 -9.56 2.92
N GLY A 68 12.69 -8.87 2.14
CA GLY A 68 11.33 -8.49 2.54
C GLY A 68 10.27 -9.39 1.91
N ARG A 69 9.30 -9.87 2.69
CA ARG A 69 8.12 -10.61 2.21
C ARG A 69 6.82 -9.93 2.67
N ASP A 70 5.82 -9.85 1.78
CA ASP A 70 4.49 -9.33 2.14
C ASP A 70 3.45 -10.43 2.05
N ASN A 71 3.20 -11.05 3.20
CA ASN A 71 2.24 -12.13 3.40
C ASN A 71 0.85 -11.60 3.83
N ARG A 72 0.69 -10.26 3.91
CA ARG A 72 -0.60 -9.68 4.28
C ARG A 72 -1.67 -10.07 3.28
N LYS A 73 -2.80 -10.51 3.81
CA LYS A 73 -4.04 -10.76 3.06
C LYS A 73 -4.56 -9.47 2.41
N GLU A 74 -4.52 -8.38 3.15
CA GLU A 74 -4.92 -7.04 2.71
C GLU A 74 -3.68 -6.19 2.38
N LYS A 75 -3.67 -5.53 1.22
CA LYS A 75 -2.55 -4.65 0.82
C LYS A 75 -2.67 -3.24 1.37
N GLN A 76 -3.88 -2.87 1.78
CA GLN A 76 -4.24 -1.64 2.44
C GLN A 76 -3.58 -1.58 3.82
N VAL A 77 -3.18 -0.38 4.23
CA VAL A 77 -2.65 -0.11 5.57
C VAL A 77 -3.63 0.69 6.43
N VAL A 78 -4.67 1.28 5.82
CA VAL A 78 -5.77 1.96 6.52
C VAL A 78 -7.10 1.52 5.91
N VAL A 79 -8.06 1.20 6.78
CA VAL A 79 -9.44 0.85 6.43
C VAL A 79 -10.40 1.61 7.34
N PHE A 80 -11.34 2.35 6.75
CA PHE A 80 -12.44 2.98 7.47
C PHE A 80 -13.68 2.07 7.42
N THR A 81 -14.33 1.85 8.56
CA THR A 81 -15.47 0.93 8.70
C THR A 81 -16.79 1.63 9.05
N PHE A 82 -16.81 2.96 9.06
CA PHE A 82 -18.00 3.77 9.30
C PHE A 82 -18.33 4.63 8.07
N LYS A 83 -19.63 4.78 7.78
CA LYS A 83 -20.16 5.38 6.53
C LYS A 83 -19.68 4.62 5.28
N ASN A 84 -20.44 4.66 4.19
CA ASN A 84 -20.11 4.00 2.91
C ASN A 84 -18.88 4.64 2.21
N GLU A 85 -17.78 4.89 2.93
CA GLU A 85 -16.56 5.54 2.46
C GLU A 85 -15.47 4.50 2.23
N PRO A 86 -15.08 4.22 0.97
CA PRO A 86 -13.90 3.42 0.72
C PRO A 86 -12.69 4.34 0.80
N ALA A 87 -12.01 4.35 1.94
CA ALA A 87 -10.61 4.79 1.99
C ALA A 87 -9.74 3.59 2.37
N MET A 88 -9.35 2.88 1.31
CA MET A 88 -8.43 1.75 1.30
C MET A 88 -7.06 2.26 0.87
N LEU A 89 -6.31 2.84 1.81
CA LEU A 89 -5.05 3.49 1.49
C LEU A 89 -3.95 2.43 1.37
N ARG A 90 -3.23 2.44 0.26
CA ARG A 90 -2.00 1.66 0.08
C ARG A 90 -0.79 2.55 0.36
N ASN A 91 0.29 1.94 0.84
CA ASN A 91 1.53 2.67 1.01
C ASN A 91 2.24 2.92 -0.32
N GLN A 92 2.95 4.05 -0.43
CA GLN A 92 3.75 4.39 -1.61
C GLN A 92 4.83 3.36 -1.90
N VAL A 93 5.60 2.99 -0.86
CA VAL A 93 6.59 1.91 -0.90
C VAL A 93 5.96 0.66 -0.28
N ALA A 94 6.20 -0.50 -0.86
CA ALA A 94 5.66 -1.73 -0.30
C ALA A 94 6.23 -1.95 1.12
N PRO A 95 5.40 -2.17 2.17
CA PRO A 95 5.86 -2.16 3.56
C PRO A 95 7.01 -3.14 3.86
N GLN A 96 7.02 -4.30 3.22
CA GLN A 96 8.10 -5.28 3.36
C GLN A 96 9.45 -4.79 2.81
N VAL A 97 9.43 -3.98 1.75
CA VAL A 97 10.65 -3.38 1.18
C VAL A 97 11.19 -2.33 2.14
N LEU A 98 10.30 -1.48 2.65
CA LEU A 98 10.64 -0.46 3.65
C LEU A 98 11.23 -1.08 4.92
N MET A 99 10.60 -2.14 5.44
CA MET A 99 11.07 -2.84 6.64
C MET A 99 12.41 -3.54 6.41
N ALA A 100 12.60 -4.18 5.26
CA ALA A 100 13.88 -4.83 4.91
C ALA A 100 15.01 -3.80 4.81
N GLU A 101 14.77 -2.66 4.14
CA GLU A 101 15.80 -1.62 3.99
C GLU A 101 16.18 -1.02 5.35
N ARG A 102 15.21 -0.66 6.19
CA ARG A 102 15.50 -0.10 7.52
C ARG A 102 16.19 -1.10 8.43
N LEU A 103 15.78 -2.36 8.41
CA LEU A 103 16.47 -3.40 9.15
C LEU A 103 17.93 -3.54 8.67
N ALA A 104 18.15 -3.52 7.36
CA ALA A 104 19.48 -3.57 6.78
C ALA A 104 20.32 -2.33 7.17
N ASP A 105 19.73 -1.14 7.25
CA ASP A 105 20.40 0.09 7.72
C ASP A 105 20.87 -0.07 9.15
N GLY A 106 19.98 -0.49 10.05
CA GLY A 106 20.30 -0.67 11.46
C GLY A 106 21.35 -1.77 11.67
N LEU A 107 21.24 -2.89 10.97
CA LEU A 107 22.22 -3.98 11.04
C LEU A 107 23.60 -3.58 10.49
N SER A 108 23.64 -2.75 9.46
CA SER A 108 24.89 -2.21 8.92
C SER A 108 25.57 -1.25 9.89
N GLN A 109 24.82 -0.37 10.56
CA GLN A 109 25.37 0.48 11.64
C GLN A 109 25.95 -0.37 12.79
N GLN A 110 25.35 -1.53 13.06
CA GLN A 110 25.81 -2.49 14.06
C GLN A 110 27.05 -3.31 13.64
N GLY A 111 27.54 -3.15 12.40
CA GLY A 111 28.79 -3.76 11.91
C GLY A 111 28.62 -4.86 10.86
N LEU A 112 27.39 -5.16 10.41
CA LEU A 112 27.16 -6.16 9.36
C LEU A 112 27.35 -5.59 7.95
N LEU A 113 27.86 -6.43 7.05
CA LEU A 113 28.07 -6.07 5.65
C LEU A 113 26.96 -6.66 4.78
N ARG A 114 26.33 -5.84 3.94
CA ARG A 114 25.30 -6.32 3.01
C ARG A 114 25.96 -6.97 1.80
N ALA A 115 25.45 -8.13 1.40
CA ALA A 115 25.81 -8.77 0.14
C ALA A 115 24.60 -9.53 -0.42
N GLY A 116 24.59 -9.80 -1.73
CA GLY A 116 23.41 -10.35 -2.40
C GLY A 116 23.16 -11.84 -2.16
N GLN A 117 24.22 -12.65 -2.00
CA GLN A 117 24.10 -14.05 -1.62
C GLN A 117 25.10 -14.35 -0.50
N THR A 118 24.57 -14.75 0.65
CA THR A 118 25.35 -14.98 1.86
C THR A 118 24.88 -16.23 2.59
N PRO A 119 25.72 -16.83 3.44
CA PRO A 119 25.32 -17.95 4.30
C PRO A 119 24.29 -17.56 5.39
N VAL A 120 24.18 -16.26 5.70
CA VAL A 120 23.25 -15.70 6.68
C VAL A 120 22.17 -14.89 5.96
N VAL A 121 20.95 -15.42 5.92
CA VAL A 121 19.79 -14.79 5.28
C VAL A 121 18.79 -14.38 6.35
N VAL A 122 18.44 -13.10 6.38
CA VAL A 122 17.45 -12.51 7.29
C VAL A 122 16.21 -12.15 6.48
N THR A 123 15.11 -12.84 6.69
CA THR A 123 13.83 -12.55 6.05
C THR A 123 12.90 -11.84 7.03
N ILE A 124 12.41 -10.66 6.67
CA ILE A 124 11.36 -9.95 7.38
C ILE A 124 10.05 -10.05 6.59
N ALA A 125 9.07 -10.76 7.17
CA ALA A 125 7.76 -10.96 6.60
C ALA A 125 6.72 -10.09 7.30
N VAL A 126 6.00 -9.28 6.53
CA VAL A 126 4.84 -8.51 7.01
C VAL A 126 3.61 -9.40 6.90
N GLU A 127 3.05 -9.82 8.02
CA GLU A 127 1.89 -10.73 8.11
C GLU A 127 0.58 -9.95 8.30
N GLU A 128 0.64 -8.83 9.03
CA GLU A 128 -0.45 -7.85 9.16
C GLU A 128 0.17 -6.46 9.31
N LEU A 129 -0.42 -5.46 8.65
CA LEU A 129 -0.10 -4.05 8.87
C LEU A 129 -1.32 -3.24 8.46
N LEU A 130 -2.13 -2.86 9.45
CA LEU A 130 -3.43 -2.26 9.21
C LEU A 130 -3.87 -1.39 10.38
N VAL A 131 -4.45 -0.23 10.09
CA VAL A 131 -5.30 0.52 11.02
C VAL A 131 -6.74 0.45 10.57
N LYS A 132 -7.61 -0.04 11.46
CA LYS A 132 -9.07 -0.02 11.26
C LYS A 132 -9.65 1.17 12.03
N VAL A 133 -10.32 2.05 11.32
CA VAL A 133 -10.98 3.23 11.92
C VAL A 133 -12.48 3.02 11.91
N GLY A 134 -13.07 2.91 13.10
CA GLY A 134 -14.49 2.68 13.34
C GLY A 134 -15.12 3.77 14.20
N LYS A 135 -16.43 3.68 14.40
CA LYS A 135 -17.11 4.33 15.54
C LYS A 135 -17.06 3.40 16.76
N THR A 136 -16.97 3.96 17.95
CA THR A 136 -17.12 3.18 19.19
C THR A 136 -18.56 2.65 19.32
N LYS A 137 -18.79 1.71 20.25
CA LYS A 137 -20.12 1.12 20.46
C LYS A 137 -21.21 2.15 20.76
N SER A 138 -20.88 3.26 21.43
CA SER A 138 -21.81 4.36 21.70
C SER A 138 -22.08 5.26 20.49
N GLY A 139 -21.30 5.14 19.41
CA GLY A 139 -21.38 5.99 18.22
C GLY A 139 -20.77 7.39 18.37
N LEU A 140 -20.47 7.81 19.60
CA LEU A 140 -20.01 9.16 19.92
C LEU A 140 -18.57 9.40 19.47
N LEU A 141 -17.67 8.43 19.70
CA LEU A 141 -16.24 8.57 19.42
C LEU A 141 -15.82 7.76 18.19
N TYR A 142 -14.69 8.12 17.62
CA TYR A 142 -13.96 7.33 16.64
C TYR A 142 -12.92 6.47 17.37
N ASN A 143 -12.76 5.22 16.94
CA ASN A 143 -11.71 4.33 17.42
C ASN A 143 -10.78 3.95 16.25
N SER A 144 -9.48 4.08 16.47
CA SER A 144 -8.43 3.61 15.55
C SER A 144 -7.71 2.42 16.17
N ASP A 145 -7.91 1.22 15.63
CA ASP A 145 -7.23 -0.02 16.06
C ASP A 145 -6.11 -0.35 15.05
N ALA A 146 -4.88 -0.08 15.45
CA ALA A 146 -3.67 -0.30 14.66
C ALA A 146 -3.00 -1.61 15.05
N ARG A 147 -2.73 -2.47 14.07
CA ARG A 147 -2.07 -3.76 14.27
C ARG A 147 -0.92 -3.94 13.28
N SER A 148 0.21 -4.39 13.81
CA SER A 148 1.32 -4.89 13.02
C SER A 148 1.74 -6.28 13.52
N ARG A 149 1.79 -7.26 12.62
CA ARG A 149 2.38 -8.57 12.87
C ARG A 149 3.52 -8.78 11.90
N ILE A 150 4.73 -8.86 12.43
CA ILE A 150 5.96 -9.00 11.67
C ILE A 150 6.63 -10.30 12.10
N LYS A 151 7.00 -11.14 11.14
CA LYS A 151 7.76 -12.35 11.39
C LYS A 151 9.18 -12.17 10.88
N LEU A 152 10.15 -12.44 11.73
CA LEU A 152 11.56 -12.48 11.37
C LEU A 152 12.01 -13.94 11.29
N THR A 153 12.63 -14.32 10.19
CA THR A 153 13.29 -15.61 10.03
C THR A 153 14.76 -15.39 9.70
N ILE A 154 15.65 -16.02 10.44
CA ILE A 154 17.09 -15.98 10.21
C ILE A 154 17.52 -17.39 9.88
N ASN A 155 18.12 -17.59 8.71
CA ASN A 155 18.76 -18.83 8.33
C ASN A 155 20.25 -18.59 8.24
N ASN A 156 21.00 -19.25 9.11
CA ASN A 156 22.46 -19.26 9.09
C ASN A 156 22.94 -20.70 8.87
N ARG A 157 23.31 -21.01 7.63
CA ARG A 157 23.82 -22.35 7.23
C ARG A 157 22.94 -23.51 7.71
N GLY A 158 21.62 -23.36 7.61
CA GLY A 158 20.64 -24.37 8.01
C GLY A 158 20.17 -24.27 9.47
N SER A 159 20.85 -23.49 10.32
CA SER A 159 20.30 -23.11 11.62
C SER A 159 19.24 -22.02 11.43
N VAL A 160 18.01 -22.30 11.85
CA VAL A 160 16.87 -21.39 11.65
C VAL A 160 16.36 -20.86 12.97
N LEU A 161 16.29 -19.53 13.10
CA LEU A 161 15.52 -18.84 14.13
C LEU A 161 14.29 -18.21 13.47
N THR A 162 13.12 -18.36 14.09
CA THR A 162 11.91 -17.60 13.72
C THR A 162 11.34 -16.91 14.95
N LYS A 163 11.02 -15.63 14.84
CA LYS A 163 10.41 -14.82 15.91
C LYS A 163 9.30 -13.94 15.36
N ASP A 164 8.21 -13.84 16.12
CA ASP A 164 7.11 -12.93 15.81
C ASP A 164 7.18 -11.66 16.68
N TYR A 165 7.07 -10.51 16.03
CA TYR A 165 7.03 -9.18 16.63
C TYR A 165 5.66 -8.57 16.35
N ASN A 166 4.79 -8.67 17.34
CA ASN A 166 3.41 -8.18 17.27
C ASN A 166 3.28 -6.88 18.06
N ARG A 167 2.59 -5.90 17.47
CA ARG A 167 2.15 -4.68 18.14
C ARG A 167 0.69 -4.43 17.84
N GLN A 168 0.00 -3.90 18.84
CA GLN A 168 -1.35 -3.43 18.73
C GLN A 168 -1.50 -2.17 19.59
N GLU A 169 -2.24 -1.21 19.07
CA GLU A 169 -2.59 0.02 19.76
C GLU A 169 -4.01 0.42 19.36
N SER A 170 -4.78 0.94 20.32
CA SER A 170 -6.10 1.49 20.05
C SER A 170 -6.17 2.91 20.58
N LYS A 171 -6.74 3.83 19.81
CA LYS A 171 -6.91 5.23 20.21
C LYS A 171 -8.32 5.72 19.91
N GLU A 172 -8.98 6.25 20.93
CA GLU A 172 -10.28 6.89 20.81
C GLU A 172 -10.16 8.41 20.69
N THR A 173 -10.97 9.01 19.82
CA THR A 173 -10.95 10.45 19.54
C THR A 173 -12.38 10.97 19.29
N ALA A 174 -12.63 12.23 19.66
CA ALA A 174 -13.94 12.85 19.43
C ALA A 174 -14.20 13.14 17.93
N THR A 175 -13.14 13.45 17.18
CA THR A 175 -13.19 13.75 15.74
C THR A 175 -12.59 12.61 14.92
N LYS A 176 -12.90 12.57 13.61
CA LYS A 176 -12.30 11.59 12.70
C LYS A 176 -10.78 11.81 12.67
N PRO A 177 -9.95 10.78 12.88
CA PRO A 177 -8.50 10.92 12.82
C PRO A 177 -8.05 11.29 11.40
N SER A 178 -7.03 12.14 11.30
CA SER A 178 -6.43 12.48 10.03
C SER A 178 -5.57 11.32 9.51
N ILE A 179 -5.27 11.29 8.20
CA ILE A 179 -4.36 10.29 7.64
C ILE A 179 -2.97 10.39 8.30
N ALA A 180 -2.48 11.60 8.55
CA ALA A 180 -1.19 11.83 9.19
C ALA A 180 -1.12 11.24 10.61
N ASP A 181 -2.21 11.30 11.38
CA ASP A 181 -2.27 10.66 12.70
C ASP A 181 -2.15 9.13 12.60
N LEU A 182 -2.84 8.53 11.61
CA LEU A 182 -2.82 7.08 11.39
C LEU A 182 -1.46 6.61 10.86
N GLU A 183 -0.83 7.38 9.98
CA GLU A 183 0.53 7.14 9.52
C GLU A 183 1.53 7.19 10.67
N LYS A 184 1.40 8.20 11.55
CA LYS A 184 2.23 8.31 12.75
C LYS A 184 2.08 7.08 13.64
N MET A 185 0.85 6.61 13.89
CA MET A 185 0.61 5.40 14.68
C MET A 185 1.33 4.18 14.07
N LEU A 186 1.20 3.96 12.76
CA LEU A 186 1.87 2.85 12.08
C LEU A 186 3.40 2.99 12.09
N ASN A 187 3.93 4.19 11.83
CA ASN A 187 5.36 4.44 11.82
C ASN A 187 5.96 4.17 13.20
N THR A 188 5.32 4.62 14.29
CA THR A 188 5.76 4.33 15.65
C THR A 188 5.80 2.82 15.91
N GLN A 189 4.75 2.07 15.54
CA GLN A 189 4.74 0.61 15.73
C GLN A 189 5.86 -0.09 14.94
N LEU A 190 6.10 0.32 13.70
CA LEU A 190 7.13 -0.26 12.86
C LEU A 190 8.54 0.09 13.37
N SER A 191 8.77 1.32 13.81
CA SER A 191 10.01 1.74 14.48
C SER A 191 10.28 0.93 15.75
N ASP A 192 9.26 0.76 16.61
CA ASP A 192 9.36 -0.08 17.81
C ASP A 192 9.75 -1.52 17.45
N VAL A 193 9.11 -2.10 16.42
CA VAL A 193 9.41 -3.47 15.98
C VAL A 193 10.85 -3.60 15.51
N LEU A 194 11.31 -2.68 14.66
CA LEU A 194 12.69 -2.70 14.15
C LEU A 194 13.70 -2.52 15.28
N GLN A 195 13.46 -1.58 16.21
CA GLN A 195 14.34 -1.37 17.36
C GLN A 195 14.41 -2.62 18.24
N ARG A 196 13.27 -3.30 18.45
CA ARG A 196 13.23 -4.57 19.19
C ARG A 196 14.00 -5.68 18.47
N ILE A 197 13.89 -5.81 17.16
CA ILE A 197 14.67 -6.78 16.37
C ILE A 197 16.17 -6.48 16.51
N LEU A 198 16.57 -5.23 16.32
CA LEU A 198 17.97 -4.78 16.37
C LEU A 198 18.60 -4.92 17.76
N GLY A 199 17.79 -4.81 18.82
CA GLY A 199 18.22 -5.00 20.21
C GLY A 199 18.15 -6.45 20.71
N ASP A 200 17.67 -7.40 19.91
CA ASP A 200 17.35 -8.75 20.35
C ASP A 200 18.60 -9.64 20.41
N GLY A 201 18.95 -10.10 21.61
CA GLY A 201 20.09 -10.99 21.82
C GLY A 201 19.98 -12.31 21.05
N SER A 202 18.78 -12.90 20.92
CA SER A 202 18.62 -14.15 20.17
C SER A 202 18.82 -13.95 18.67
N VAL A 203 18.40 -12.80 18.13
CA VAL A 203 18.66 -12.42 16.73
C VAL A 203 20.14 -12.29 16.48
N ARG A 204 20.85 -11.62 17.40
CA ARG A 204 22.30 -11.46 17.33
C ARG A 204 23.02 -12.80 17.32
N GLU A 205 22.68 -13.68 18.24
CA GLU A 205 23.31 -15.01 18.33
C GLU A 205 22.98 -15.88 17.10
N ALA A 206 21.77 -15.80 16.57
CA ALA A 206 21.42 -16.51 15.33
C ALA A 206 22.23 -16.02 14.11
N ILE A 207 22.47 -14.70 14.02
CA ILE A 207 23.30 -14.10 12.95
C ILE A 207 24.77 -14.49 13.12
N ARG A 208 25.31 -14.44 14.33
CA ARG A 208 26.70 -14.86 14.63
C ARG A 208 26.90 -16.35 14.34
N GLY A 209 25.87 -17.15 14.58
CA GLY A 209 25.93 -18.60 14.55
C GLY A 209 26.41 -19.16 15.89
N LYS A 210 26.12 -20.43 16.16
CA LYS A 210 26.69 -21.12 17.32
C LYS A 210 28.20 -21.23 17.10
N SER A 211 28.98 -20.65 18.02
CA SER A 211 30.40 -20.95 18.14
C SER A 211 30.62 -22.36 18.65
#